data_AF-A0A7Y1TAI2-F1
#
_entry.id   AF-A0A7Y1TAI2-F1
#
_cell.length_a   1.000
_cell.length_b   1.000
_cell.length_c   1.000
_cell.angle_alpha   90.00
_cell.angle_beta   90.00
_cell.angle_gamma   90.00
#
_symmetry.space_group_name_H-M   'P 1'
#
loop_
_entity.id
_entity.type
_entity.pdbx_description
1 polymer ?
#
loop_
_entity_poly.entity_id
_entity_poly.type
_entity_poly.pdbx_seq_one_letter_code
_entity_poly.pdbx_strand_id
1 'polypeptide(L)'
;LSNDFFVNLLDMSYHWQKARGNDAVYAAHDRNSGELKWTATPVDLVFGSNSELRAVAEAYAADDARQKFVDDFVAAWHKVMTLDRFDI
;
A
#
# COMPACT_ATOMS: atom_id res chain seq x y z
N LEU A 1 11.75 -7.25 -1.88
CA LEU A 1 10.99 -6.06 -2.28
C LEU A 1 10.01 -6.48 -3.37
N SER A 2 8.71 -6.32 -3.13
CA SER A 2 7.61 -6.73 -4.04
C SER A 2 6.49 -5.69 -3.97
N ASN A 3 5.63 -5.66 -4.99
CA ASN A 3 4.45 -4.80 -5.08
C ASN A 3 3.21 -5.41 -4.37
N ASP A 4 3.41 -6.43 -3.53
CA ASP A 4 2.31 -7.16 -2.85
C ASP A 4 1.43 -6.25 -1.99
N PHE A 5 1.98 -5.14 -1.48
CA PHE A 5 1.19 -4.13 -0.77
C PHE A 5 0.04 -3.61 -1.63
N PHE A 6 0.33 -3.19 -2.87
CA PHE A 6 -0.69 -2.61 -3.77
C PHE A 6 -1.65 -3.68 -4.29
N VAL A 7 -1.13 -4.88 -4.60
CA VAL A 7 -1.94 -6.02 -5.04
C VAL A 7 -2.98 -6.38 -3.97
N ASN A 8 -2.55 -6.54 -2.71
CA ASN A 8 -3.45 -6.92 -1.62
C ASN A 8 -4.38 -5.77 -1.20
N LEU A 9 -3.93 -4.52 -1.27
CA LEU A 9 -4.75 -3.36 -0.92
C LEU A 9 -5.93 -3.17 -1.88
N LEU A 10 -5.70 -3.41 -3.17
CA LEU A 10 -6.71 -3.23 -4.22
C LEU A 10 -7.55 -4.48 -4.47
N ASP A 11 -7.23 -5.60 -3.82
CA ASP A 11 -8.02 -6.82 -3.92
C ASP A 11 -9.40 -6.63 -3.27
N MET A 12 -10.43 -6.81 -4.09
CA MET A 12 -11.83 -6.69 -3.70
C MET A 12 -12.34 -7.89 -2.91
N SER A 13 -11.56 -8.98 -2.82
CA SER A 13 -11.88 -10.16 -1.99
C SER A 13 -11.94 -9.82 -0.50
N TYR A 14 -11.26 -8.74 -0.09
CA TYR A 14 -11.26 -8.25 1.29
C TYR A 14 -12.24 -7.09 1.49
N HIS A 15 -12.78 -6.99 2.70
CA HIS A 15 -13.53 -5.82 3.16
C HIS A 15 -12.88 -5.25 4.41
N TRP A 16 -12.79 -3.92 4.45
CA TRP A 16 -12.16 -3.17 5.52
C TRP A 16 -13.21 -2.60 6.47
N GLN A 17 -12.99 -2.79 7.76
CA GLN A 17 -13.82 -2.23 8.83
C GLN A 17 -12.94 -1.72 9.97
N LYS A 18 -13.42 -0.74 10.74
CA LYS A 18 -12.69 -0.30 11.94
C LYS A 18 -12.52 -1.46 12.92
N ALA A 19 -11.32 -1.60 13.47
CA ALA A 19 -11.03 -2.61 14.47
C ALA A 19 -11.78 -2.30 15.77
N ARG A 20 -12.36 -3.32 16.41
CA ARG A 20 -13.02 -3.15 17.71
C ARG A 20 -11.99 -2.75 18.77
N GLY A 21 -12.26 -1.64 19.46
CA GLY A 21 -11.41 -1.17 20.57
C GLY A 21 -10.19 -0.34 20.14
N ASN A 22 -10.01 -0.07 18.85
CA ASN A 22 -8.97 0.85 18.38
C ASN A 22 -9.43 1.61 17.12
N ASP A 23 -9.81 2.88 17.30
CA ASP A 23 -10.32 3.73 16.22
C ASP A 23 -9.27 4.12 15.16
N ALA A 24 -7.98 3.92 15.46
CA ALA A 24 -6.88 4.20 14.55
C ALA A 24 -6.51 3.00 13.66
N VAL A 25 -7.13 1.83 13.87
CA VAL A 25 -6.81 0.60 13.15
C VAL A 25 -8.04 0.08 12.42
N TYR A 26 -7.79 -0.45 11.23
CA TYR A 26 -8.76 -1.12 10.38
C TYR A 26 -8.36 -2.58 10.22
N ALA A 27 -9.36 -3.46 10.15
CA ALA A 27 -9.21 -4.88 9.93
C ALA A 27 -9.77 -5.24 8.54
N ALA A 28 -8.96 -5.95 7.75
CA ALA A 28 -9.39 -6.58 6.52
C ALA A 28 -9.88 -7.99 6.81
N HIS A 29 -11.09 -8.29 6.42
CA HIS A 29 -11.66 -9.62 6.48
C HIS A 29 -11.95 -10.14 5.08
N ASP A 30 -11.66 -11.41 4.86
CA ASP A 30 -12.08 -12.11 3.64
C ASP A 30 -13.60 -12.11 3.54
N ARG A 31 -14.15 -11.69 2.39
CA ARG A 31 -15.60 -11.55 2.21
C ARG A 31 -16.35 -12.88 2.22
N ASN A 32 -15.69 -13.98 1.90
CA ASN A 32 -16.31 -15.29 1.80
C ASN A 32 -16.31 -16.02 3.15
N SER A 33 -15.17 -16.02 3.83
CA SER A 33 -14.95 -16.75 5.08
C SER A 33 -15.14 -15.88 6.33
N GLY A 34 -15.05 -14.56 6.22
CA GLY A 34 -15.06 -13.64 7.36
C GLY A 34 -13.76 -13.64 8.17
N GLU A 35 -12.77 -14.44 7.79
CA GLU A 35 -11.48 -14.53 8.48
C GLU A 35 -10.73 -13.21 8.41
N LEU A 36 -10.14 -12.81 9.54
CA LEU A 36 -9.21 -11.69 9.60
C LEU A 36 -7.95 -12.04 8.79
N LYS A 37 -7.60 -11.20 7.81
CA LYS A 37 -6.41 -11.37 6.98
C LYS A 37 -5.35 -10.31 7.30
N TRP A 38 -5.74 -9.05 7.39
CA TRP A 38 -4.81 -7.93 7.55
C TRP A 38 -5.31 -6.90 8.55
N THR A 39 -4.38 -6.12 9.09
CA THR A 39 -4.67 -4.91 9.85
C THR A 39 -3.90 -3.74 9.25
N ALA A 40 -4.52 -2.57 9.15
CA ALA A 40 -3.95 -1.39 8.52
C ALA A 40 -4.38 -0.12 9.26
N THR A 41 -3.72 0.99 8.96
CA THR A 41 -4.02 2.32 9.50
C THR A 41 -4.58 3.24 8.40
N PRO A 42 -5.09 4.44 8.73
CA PRO A 42 -5.45 5.44 7.72
C PRO A 42 -4.34 5.74 6.71
N VAL A 43 -3.07 5.68 7.13
CA VAL A 43 -1.92 5.96 6.25
C VAL A 43 -1.78 4.92 5.15
N ASP A 44 -2.17 3.67 5.42
CA ASP A 44 -2.15 2.60 4.43
C ASP A 44 -3.39 2.68 3.52
N LEU A 45 -4.57 2.90 4.11
CA LEU A 45 -5.85 2.88 3.38
C LEU A 45 -6.08 4.14 2.53
N VAL A 46 -5.34 5.22 2.75
CA VAL A 46 -5.44 6.43 1.91
C VAL A 46 -5.11 6.13 0.45
N PHE A 47 -4.19 5.19 0.20
CA PHE A 47 -3.81 4.74 -1.14
C PHE A 47 -4.93 3.99 -1.88
N GLY A 48 -5.92 3.45 -1.16
CA GLY A 48 -7.07 2.79 -1.77
C GLY A 48 -8.32 3.66 -1.87
N SER A 49 -8.35 4.82 -1.18
CA SER A 49 -9.55 5.65 -0.99
C SER A 49 -9.47 7.04 -1.64
N ASN A 50 -8.28 7.65 -1.73
CA ASN A 50 -8.08 8.88 -2.48
C ASN A 50 -7.89 8.55 -3.97
N SER A 51 -8.61 9.24 -4.86
CA SER A 51 -8.61 8.93 -6.30
C SER A 51 -7.25 9.08 -6.97
N GLU A 52 -6.46 10.10 -6.61
CA GLU A 52 -5.15 10.34 -7.21
C GLU A 52 -4.13 9.31 -6.72
N LEU A 53 -4.11 9.05 -5.40
CA LEU A 53 -3.22 8.03 -4.83
C LEU A 53 -3.59 6.62 -5.29
N ARG A 54 -4.88 6.36 -5.49
CA ARG A 54 -5.36 5.08 -6.02
C ARG A 54 -4.89 4.85 -7.45
N ALA A 55 -4.90 5.86 -8.31
CA ALA A 55 -4.37 5.73 -9.67
C ALA A 55 -2.89 5.32 -9.67
N VAL A 56 -2.09 5.87 -8.73
CA VAL A 56 -0.69 5.47 -8.55
C VAL A 56 -0.57 4.05 -8.00
N ALA A 57 -1.41 3.68 -7.03
CA ALA A 57 -1.45 2.32 -6.49
C ALA A 57 -1.80 1.28 -7.57
N GLU A 58 -2.76 1.58 -8.43
CA GLU A 58 -3.17 0.73 -9.56
C GLU A 58 -2.01 0.53 -10.55
N ALA A 59 -1.24 1.57 -10.84
CA ALA A 59 -0.07 1.47 -11.71
C ALA A 59 1.02 0.53 -11.13
N TYR A 60 1.21 0.51 -9.81
CA TYR A 60 2.16 -0.42 -9.17
C TYR A 60 1.58 -1.81 -8.90
N ALA A 61 0.26 -1.96 -8.84
CA ALA A 61 -0.40 -3.26 -8.67
C ALA A 61 -0.52 -4.07 -9.97
N ALA A 62 -0.29 -3.45 -11.13
CA ALA A 62 -0.36 -4.14 -12.42
C ALA A 62 0.63 -5.33 -12.51
N ASP A 63 0.24 -6.37 -13.26
CA ASP A 63 0.99 -7.63 -13.36
C ASP A 63 2.42 -7.44 -13.91
N ASP A 64 2.64 -6.41 -14.74
CA ASP A 64 3.93 -6.07 -15.36
C ASP A 64 4.74 -5.02 -14.57
N ALA A 65 4.20 -4.50 -13.47
CA ALA A 65 4.81 -3.39 -12.73
C ALA A 65 5.86 -3.80 -11.68
N ARG A 66 6.12 -5.11 -11.49
CA ARG A 66 7.00 -5.60 -10.42
C ARG A 66 8.41 -5.02 -10.47
N GLN A 67 9.05 -5.02 -11.65
CA GLN A 67 10.41 -4.48 -11.80
C GLN A 67 10.41 -2.95 -11.65
N LYS A 68 9.42 -2.28 -12.26
CA LYS A 68 9.23 -0.83 -12.14
C LYS A 68 9.10 -0.39 -10.68
N PHE A 69 8.32 -1.10 -9.88
CA PHE A 69 8.18 -0.80 -8.45
C PHE A 69 9.53 -0.88 -7.71
N VAL A 70 10.33 -1.91 -7.98
CA VAL A 70 11.65 -2.08 -7.35
C VAL A 70 12.58 -0.92 -7.72
N ASP A 71 12.65 -0.58 -9.01
CA ASP A 71 13.53 0.48 -9.51
C ASP A 71 13.12 1.85 -8.96
N ASP A 72 11.82 2.17 -8.98
CA ASP A 72 11.29 3.43 -8.47
C ASP A 72 11.46 3.55 -6.95
N PHE A 73 11.28 2.44 -6.21
CA PHE A 73 11.52 2.42 -4.77
C PHE A 73 12.99 2.67 -4.43
N VAL A 74 13.91 2.02 -5.14
CA VAL A 74 15.36 2.22 -4.95
C VAL A 74 15.77 3.66 -5.29
N ALA A 75 15.23 4.22 -6.38
CA ALA A 75 15.49 5.60 -6.76
C ALA A 75 14.98 6.60 -5.71
N ALA A 76 13.76 6.39 -5.19
CA ALA A 76 13.20 7.22 -4.12
C ALA A 76 14.00 7.10 -2.82
N TRP A 77 14.40 5.88 -2.46
CA TRP A 77 15.26 5.63 -1.29
C TRP A 77 16.59 6.37 -1.41
N HIS A 78 17.28 6.21 -2.54
CA HIS A 78 18.55 6.89 -2.80
C HIS A 78 18.39 8.41 -2.71
N LYS A 79 17.35 8.96 -3.34
CA LYS A 79 17.05 10.39 -3.30
C LYS A 79 16.94 10.90 -1.86
N VAL A 80 16.21 10.21 -0.99
CA VAL A 80 16.05 10.62 0.42
C VAL A 80 17.37 10.53 1.18
N MET A 81 18.16 9.48 0.93
CA MET A 81 19.47 9.28 1.57
C MET A 81 20.53 10.31 1.17
N THR A 82 20.30 11.09 0.12
CA THR A 82 21.24 12.12 -0.36
C THR A 82 20.73 13.55 -0.19
N LEU A 83 19.60 13.77 0.51
CA LEU A 83 19.00 15.12 0.64
C LEU A 83 19.87 16.13 1.39
N ASP A 84 20.79 15.67 2.24
CA ASP A 84 21.69 16.50 3.05
C ASP A 84 23.15 16.51 2.53
N ARG A 85 23.40 15.84 1.41
CA ARG A 85 24.71 15.81 0.74
C ARG A 85 24.94 17.07 -0.08
N PHE A 86 25.05 18.21 0.60
CA PHE A 86 25.35 19.51 -0.02
C PHE A 86 26.79 19.62 -0.57
N ASP A 87 27.62 18.62 -0.32
CA ASP A 87 29.03 18.51 -0.71
C ASP A 87 29.25 17.83 -2.07
N ILE A 88 28.23 17.13 -2.60
CA ILE A 88 28.23 16.52 -3.93
C ILE A 88 27.45 17.42 -4.88
#